data_AF-A0A357ZEG0-F1
#
_entry.id   AF-A0A357ZEG0-F1
#
_cell.length_a   1.000
_cell.length_b   1.000
_cell.length_c   1.000
_cell.angle_alpha   90.00
_cell.angle_beta   90.00
_cell.angle_gamma   90.00
#
_symmetry.space_group_name_H-M   'P 1'
#
loop_
_entity.id
_entity.type
_entity.pdbx_description
1 polymer ?
#
loop_
_entity_poly.entity_id
_entity_poly.type
_entity_poly.pdbx_seq_one_letter_code
_entity_poly.pdbx_strand_id
1 'polypeptide(L)'
;DTRDGTGFPSRSGGMGGMGAADGVSLVYIDDEQSSYSAIFDNAETNTNKSDHARVIEAIKNLNAGTELERYVDVDACLRYFAAHNVVINLDSYSGSMGHNYYLYENDGQIAILPWDYNMSFGGFQASNASDVVNFPLDTPVSGTTMDQRPLIAKLFEVPDYLDSYHTYVRNVMDGYFVDGLFEAKVDEIDTLIGASVAEDPSAFYAAEEYRAAVLELKKLGDLRAQSVTGQLNGSIPTTTKAQQADDSALIDASSLNLQTLGSSNMGSGGGGMGGGNIGDGGFAGRGGQRPESAVQ
;
A
#
# COMPACT_ATOMS: atom_id res chain seq x y z
N ASP A 1 51.75 21.14 -5.75
CA ASP A 1 51.56 21.54 -4.35
C ASP A 1 50.08 21.87 -4.18
N THR A 2 49.44 21.20 -3.21
CA THR A 2 48.03 21.26 -2.70
C THR A 2 46.84 21.27 -3.68
N ARG A 3 46.02 20.19 -3.80
CA ARG A 3 44.83 19.80 -2.96
C ARG A 3 43.64 20.78 -3.13
N ASP A 4 42.36 20.45 -3.35
CA ASP A 4 41.44 19.32 -3.06
C ASP A 4 40.31 19.34 -4.14
N GLY A 5 39.55 18.30 -4.49
CA GLY A 5 39.26 17.06 -3.77
C GLY A 5 37.88 17.02 -3.10
N THR A 6 36.83 17.68 -3.62
CA THR A 6 35.48 17.58 -3.03
C THR A 6 34.72 16.37 -3.58
N GLY A 7 34.97 15.22 -2.97
CA GLY A 7 34.08 14.07 -3.04
C GLY A 7 32.81 14.34 -2.23
N PHE A 8 31.65 14.07 -2.82
CA PHE A 8 30.39 13.95 -2.10
C PHE A 8 30.51 12.81 -1.08
N PRO A 9 30.14 13.01 0.20
CA PRO A 9 30.10 11.90 1.13
C PRO A 9 28.92 10.98 0.77
N SER A 10 29.26 9.84 0.18
CA SER A 10 28.43 8.65 0.17
C SER A 10 28.11 8.28 1.61
N ARG A 11 26.88 8.56 2.04
CA ARG A 11 26.38 8.12 3.34
C ARG A 11 25.92 6.67 3.16
N SER A 12 26.83 5.76 3.45
CA SER A 12 26.56 4.34 3.71
C SER A 12 25.47 4.22 4.78
N GLY A 13 24.21 4.09 4.35
CA GLY A 13 23.04 3.86 5.20
C GLY A 13 22.90 2.38 5.49
N GLY A 14 23.17 1.99 6.74
CA GLY A 14 22.84 0.67 7.25
C GLY A 14 21.32 0.46 7.29
N MET A 15 20.90 -0.77 6.97
CA MET A 15 19.54 -1.27 7.13
C MET A 15 19.08 -1.11 8.59
N GLY A 16 18.30 -0.06 8.85
CA GLY A 16 17.67 0.20 10.14
C GLY A 16 16.72 1.38 10.05
N GLY A 17 15.42 1.10 9.95
CA GLY A 17 14.34 2.06 10.17
C GLY A 17 14.23 3.21 9.14
N MET A 18 14.00 2.89 7.87
CA MET A 18 13.81 3.87 6.79
C MET A 18 12.49 4.66 6.83
N GLY A 19 11.55 4.34 7.72
CA GLY A 19 10.20 4.93 7.64
C GLY A 19 10.04 6.35 8.23
N ALA A 20 10.76 6.68 9.30
CA ALA A 20 10.49 7.91 10.06
C ALA A 20 11.39 9.09 9.67
N ALA A 21 12.46 8.86 8.89
CA ALA A 21 13.57 9.80 8.78
C ALA A 21 13.34 10.95 7.78
N ASP A 22 12.32 10.88 6.93
CA ASP A 22 12.07 11.82 5.84
C ASP A 22 10.58 12.19 5.65
N GLY A 23 9.70 11.74 6.56
CA GLY A 23 8.28 12.09 6.61
C GLY A 23 7.30 11.06 6.04
N VAL A 24 7.75 10.03 5.31
CA VAL A 24 6.84 9.11 4.60
C VAL A 24 5.90 8.31 5.51
N SER A 25 6.25 8.10 6.78
CA SER A 25 5.39 7.43 7.77
C SER A 25 4.35 8.34 8.42
N LEU A 26 4.39 9.65 8.16
CA LEU A 26 3.57 10.67 8.82
C LEU A 26 3.78 10.76 10.34
N VAL A 27 4.96 10.33 10.82
CA VAL A 27 5.38 10.53 12.21
C VAL A 27 5.82 11.98 12.39
N TYR A 28 5.31 12.66 13.41
CA TYR A 28 5.73 14.02 13.73
C TYR A 28 7.17 14.02 14.27
N ILE A 29 8.04 14.83 13.68
CA ILE A 29 9.46 14.97 14.05
C ILE A 29 9.67 16.31 14.74
N ASP A 30 9.47 17.39 14.00
CA ASP A 30 9.56 18.78 14.43
C ASP A 30 8.78 19.69 13.47
N ASP A 31 8.94 21.01 13.62
CA ASP A 31 8.29 22.01 12.77
C ASP A 31 9.18 22.42 11.56
N GLU A 32 10.29 21.69 11.28
CA GLU A 32 11.24 22.01 10.20
C GLU A 32 10.88 21.27 8.90
N GLN A 33 10.80 22.01 7.79
CA GLN A 33 10.42 21.44 6.48
C GLN A 33 11.41 20.37 6.00
N SER A 34 12.69 20.51 6.33
CA SER A 34 13.72 19.54 5.94
C SER A 34 13.53 18.15 6.57
N SER A 35 12.76 18.05 7.65
CA SER A 35 12.45 16.77 8.30
C SER A 35 11.43 15.94 7.52
N TYR A 36 10.72 16.57 6.57
CA TYR A 36 9.68 15.95 5.74
C TYR A 36 10.02 16.03 4.25
N SER A 37 11.31 15.97 3.91
CA SER A 37 11.80 16.15 2.54
C SER A 37 11.16 15.18 1.55
N ALA A 38 10.86 13.93 1.94
CA ALA A 38 10.21 12.98 1.03
C ALA A 38 8.78 13.39 0.66
N ILE A 39 8.09 14.18 1.50
CA ILE A 39 6.79 14.75 1.16
C ILE A 39 6.98 15.96 0.24
N PHE A 40 7.81 16.93 0.65
CA PHE A 40 7.86 18.23 -0.02
C PHE A 40 8.71 18.26 -1.29
N ASP A 41 9.76 17.45 -1.38
CA ASP A 41 10.59 17.37 -2.59
C ASP A 41 9.90 16.56 -3.71
N ASN A 42 8.87 15.78 -3.37
CA ASN A 42 8.06 14.99 -4.31
C ASN A 42 6.63 15.53 -4.48
N ALA A 43 6.41 16.82 -4.18
CA ALA A 43 5.11 17.44 -4.39
C ALA A 43 4.73 17.45 -5.88
N GLU A 44 3.56 16.90 -6.22
CA GLU A 44 3.03 16.89 -7.60
C GLU A 44 2.47 18.25 -8.05
N THR A 45 2.32 19.18 -7.10
CA THR A 45 1.81 20.53 -7.36
C THR A 45 2.80 21.56 -6.83
N ASN A 46 2.66 22.81 -7.29
CA ASN A 46 3.46 23.90 -6.77
C ASN A 46 3.03 24.20 -5.33
N THR A 47 3.93 23.97 -4.39
CA THR A 47 3.73 24.27 -2.96
C THR A 47 4.60 25.43 -2.51
N ASN A 48 4.24 26.04 -1.39
CA ASN A 48 5.01 27.07 -0.72
C ASN A 48 5.16 26.78 0.78
N LYS A 49 5.92 27.64 1.48
CA LYS A 49 6.20 27.46 2.92
C LYS A 49 4.96 27.43 3.80
N SER A 50 3.90 28.16 3.43
CA SER A 50 2.64 28.14 4.17
C SER A 50 1.92 26.81 4.00
N ASP A 51 1.98 26.20 2.82
CA ASP A 51 1.38 24.89 2.59
C ASP A 51 2.12 23.81 3.39
N HIS A 52 3.45 23.86 3.40
CA HIS A 52 4.27 22.96 4.20
C HIS A 52 3.96 23.08 5.69
N ALA A 53 3.78 24.30 6.20
CA ALA A 53 3.42 24.54 7.59
C ALA A 53 2.05 23.93 7.95
N ARG A 54 1.05 24.03 7.06
CA ARG A 54 -0.26 23.40 7.26
C ARG A 54 -0.17 21.88 7.33
N VAL A 55 0.59 21.26 6.42
CA VAL A 55 0.82 19.80 6.43
C VAL A 55 1.50 19.35 7.73
N ILE A 56 2.54 20.06 8.18
CA ILE A 56 3.25 19.74 9.43
C ILE A 56 2.32 19.90 10.64
N GLU A 57 1.50 20.95 10.67
CA GLU A 57 0.50 21.16 11.73
C GLU A 57 -0.53 20.01 11.77
N ALA A 58 -0.98 19.54 10.60
CA ALA A 58 -1.89 18.40 10.51
C ALA A 58 -1.24 17.11 11.02
N ILE A 59 0.01 16.83 10.61
CA ILE A 59 0.78 15.68 11.10
C ILE A 59 0.97 15.74 12.62
N LYS A 60 1.28 16.92 13.17
CA LYS A 60 1.44 17.13 14.61
C LYS A 60 0.18 16.79 15.40
N ASN A 61 -0.97 17.30 14.95
CA ASN A 61 -2.27 17.06 15.59
C ASN A 61 -2.75 15.62 15.41
N LEU A 62 -2.50 15.00 14.24
CA LEU A 62 -2.72 13.58 14.01
C LEU A 62 -1.96 12.75 15.05
N ASN A 63 -0.65 12.98 15.21
CA ASN A 63 0.18 12.23 16.16
C ASN A 63 -0.22 12.47 17.62
N ALA A 64 -0.74 13.65 17.95
CA ALA A 64 -1.28 13.96 19.27
C ALA A 64 -2.70 13.40 19.52
N GLY A 65 -3.42 13.00 18.48
CA GLY A 65 -4.82 12.58 18.56
C GLY A 65 -5.78 13.73 18.87
N THR A 66 -5.43 14.97 18.51
CA THR A 66 -6.19 16.18 18.86
C THR A 66 -6.91 16.76 17.64
N GLU A 67 -8.18 17.11 17.80
CA GLU A 67 -9.01 17.72 16.74
C GLU A 67 -8.92 16.95 15.40
N LEU A 68 -8.96 15.61 15.43
CA LEU A 68 -8.69 14.77 14.26
C LEU A 68 -9.50 15.17 13.01
N GLU A 69 -10.80 15.44 13.15
CA GLU A 69 -11.67 15.85 12.04
C GLU A 69 -11.31 17.20 11.42
N ARG A 70 -10.58 18.06 12.14
CA ARG A 70 -10.09 19.34 11.61
C ARG A 70 -8.86 19.14 10.74
N TYR A 71 -7.99 18.21 11.12
CA TYR A 71 -6.68 18.03 10.50
C TYR A 71 -6.62 16.82 9.58
N VAL A 72 -7.56 15.89 9.65
CA VAL A 72 -7.63 14.69 8.82
C VAL A 72 -9.04 14.57 8.27
N ASP A 73 -9.16 14.30 6.97
CA ASP A 73 -10.42 13.82 6.40
C ASP A 73 -10.62 12.36 6.85
N VAL A 74 -11.23 12.20 8.02
CA VAL A 74 -11.40 10.91 8.68
C VAL A 74 -12.21 9.96 7.78
N ASP A 75 -13.30 10.44 7.17
CA ASP A 75 -14.15 9.59 6.33
C ASP A 75 -13.40 9.06 5.12
N ALA A 76 -12.69 9.93 4.40
CA ALA A 76 -11.90 9.53 3.25
C ALA A 76 -10.80 8.53 3.62
N CYS A 77 -10.10 8.76 4.73
CA CYS A 77 -9.03 7.86 5.21
C CYS A 77 -9.57 6.49 5.62
N LEU A 78 -10.71 6.42 6.33
CA LEU A 78 -11.29 5.13 6.73
C LEU A 78 -11.79 4.33 5.51
N ARG A 79 -12.36 4.99 4.51
CA ARG A 79 -12.74 4.33 3.23
C ARG A 79 -11.51 3.82 2.48
N TYR A 80 -10.45 4.62 2.42
CA TYR A 80 -9.17 4.19 1.87
C TYR A 80 -8.67 2.93 2.58
N PHE A 81 -8.56 2.94 3.91
CA PHE A 81 -8.04 1.79 4.66
C PHE A 81 -8.92 0.55 4.48
N ALA A 82 -10.24 0.70 4.38
CA ALA A 82 -11.14 -0.42 4.13
C ALA A 82 -10.83 -1.12 2.81
N ALA A 83 -10.76 -0.37 1.70
CA ALA A 83 -10.42 -0.95 0.40
C ALA A 83 -8.96 -1.45 0.36
N HIS A 84 -8.03 -0.67 0.91
CA HIS A 84 -6.59 -0.92 0.93
C HIS A 84 -6.23 -2.21 1.66
N ASN A 85 -6.86 -2.48 2.81
CA ASN A 85 -6.67 -3.70 3.57
C ASN A 85 -7.26 -4.92 2.84
N VAL A 86 -8.46 -4.79 2.29
CA VAL A 86 -9.11 -5.88 1.56
C VAL A 86 -8.26 -6.38 0.40
N VAL A 87 -7.68 -5.47 -0.37
CA VAL A 87 -6.80 -5.82 -1.51
C VAL A 87 -5.35 -6.00 -1.12
N ILE A 88 -4.95 -5.81 0.14
CA ILE A 88 -3.60 -6.14 0.66
C ILE A 88 -2.48 -5.51 -0.19
N ASN A 89 -2.50 -4.18 -0.32
CA ASN A 89 -1.39 -3.47 -0.97
C ASN A 89 -0.31 -3.12 0.08
N LEU A 90 0.75 -3.92 0.17
CA LEU A 90 1.83 -3.72 1.15
C LEU A 90 3.04 -2.97 0.59
N ASP A 91 3.11 -2.72 -0.72
CA ASP A 91 4.08 -1.74 -1.26
C ASP A 91 3.49 -0.34 -1.11
N SER A 92 3.28 0.08 0.13
CA SER A 92 2.42 1.22 0.44
C SER A 92 2.73 1.87 1.80
N TYR A 93 1.88 2.81 2.22
CA TYR A 93 1.85 3.33 3.59
C TYR A 93 1.85 2.22 4.65
N SER A 94 1.05 1.16 4.53
CA SER A 94 0.96 0.11 5.58
C SER A 94 2.13 -0.89 5.57
N GLY A 95 3.03 -0.79 4.60
CA GLY A 95 4.21 -1.63 4.46
C GLY A 95 5.48 -1.04 5.06
N SER A 96 6.58 -1.76 4.92
CA SER A 96 7.90 -1.36 5.42
C SER A 96 8.49 -0.10 4.77
N MET A 97 8.12 0.17 3.51
CA MET A 97 8.67 1.26 2.70
C MET A 97 7.94 2.60 2.89
N GLY A 98 6.63 2.60 3.16
CA GLY A 98 5.87 3.83 3.35
C GLY A 98 5.66 4.64 2.07
N HIS A 99 5.57 4.01 0.90
CA HIS A 99 5.44 4.70 -0.40
C HIS A 99 4.05 4.50 -1.04
N ASN A 100 3.91 4.81 -2.34
CA ASN A 100 2.72 4.59 -3.18
C ASN A 100 1.41 5.12 -2.59
N TYR A 101 1.45 6.35 -2.11
CA TYR A 101 0.27 7.14 -1.82
C TYR A 101 0.57 8.61 -2.10
N TYR A 102 -0.48 9.39 -2.36
CA TYR A 102 -0.38 10.84 -2.30
C TYR A 102 -0.97 11.34 -0.98
N LEU A 103 -0.27 12.30 -0.36
CA LEU A 103 -0.83 13.09 0.72
C LEU A 103 -1.52 14.31 0.11
N TYR A 104 -2.84 14.31 0.16
CA TYR A 104 -3.64 15.46 -0.25
C TYR A 104 -3.84 16.39 0.94
N GLU A 105 -3.70 17.69 0.73
CA GLU A 105 -3.98 18.72 1.75
C GLU A 105 -4.95 19.75 1.17
N ASN A 106 -5.97 20.09 1.97
CA ASN A 106 -6.93 21.13 1.66
C ASN A 106 -7.28 21.92 2.94
N ASP A 107 -6.95 23.21 2.96
CA ASP A 107 -7.22 24.12 4.09
C ASP A 107 -6.78 23.59 5.48
N GLY A 108 -5.65 22.88 5.53
CA GLY A 108 -5.05 22.30 6.74
C GLY A 108 -5.55 20.89 7.08
N GLN A 109 -6.48 20.34 6.30
CA GLN A 109 -6.98 18.99 6.45
C GLN A 109 -6.27 18.05 5.46
N ILE A 110 -5.64 16.98 5.96
CA ILE A 110 -4.94 15.99 5.15
C ILE A 110 -5.80 14.75 4.86
N ALA A 111 -5.61 14.15 3.70
CA ALA A 111 -6.19 12.88 3.30
C ALA A 111 -5.16 12.05 2.52
N ILE A 112 -5.39 10.74 2.42
CA ILE A 112 -4.57 9.82 1.64
C ILE A 112 -5.28 9.47 0.33
N LEU A 113 -4.57 9.52 -0.79
CA LEU A 113 -5.06 9.06 -2.09
C LEU A 113 -4.29 7.81 -2.51
N PRO A 114 -4.99 6.78 -3.03
CA PRO A 114 -4.35 5.56 -3.48
C PRO A 114 -3.52 5.83 -4.73
N TRP A 115 -2.30 5.28 -4.75
CA TRP A 115 -1.43 5.26 -5.92
C TRP A 115 -0.80 3.87 -6.05
N ASP A 116 -0.50 3.45 -7.28
CA ASP A 116 0.19 2.22 -7.65
C ASP A 116 -0.19 0.95 -6.85
N TYR A 117 -1.22 0.25 -7.33
CA TYR A 117 -1.74 -0.98 -6.72
C TYR A 117 -1.35 -2.25 -7.50
N ASN A 118 -0.36 -2.14 -8.38
CA ASN A 118 0.14 -3.26 -9.18
C ASN A 118 0.64 -4.45 -8.32
N MET A 119 1.10 -4.17 -7.10
CA MET A 119 1.61 -5.16 -6.13
C MET A 119 0.63 -5.51 -5.02
N SER A 120 -0.66 -5.23 -5.22
CA SER A 120 -1.75 -5.66 -4.36
C SER A 120 -1.91 -7.20 -4.35
N PHE A 121 -2.84 -7.69 -3.55
CA PHE A 121 -3.14 -9.11 -3.32
C PHE A 121 -1.93 -9.93 -2.87
N GLY A 122 -1.05 -9.32 -2.07
CA GLY A 122 0.17 -9.95 -1.59
C GLY A 122 1.31 -10.01 -2.60
N GLY A 123 1.27 -9.20 -3.68
CA GLY A 123 2.37 -9.11 -4.64
C GLY A 123 3.68 -8.62 -4.02
N PHE A 124 3.61 -7.73 -3.00
CA PHE A 124 4.79 -7.20 -2.32
C PHE A 124 5.05 -7.83 -0.95
N GLN A 125 6.25 -8.38 -0.78
CA GLN A 125 6.78 -8.87 0.51
C GLN A 125 5.83 -9.81 1.29
N ALA A 126 4.95 -10.54 0.60
CA ALA A 126 4.12 -11.55 1.25
C ALA A 126 4.98 -12.71 1.78
N SER A 127 4.85 -13.04 3.06
CA SER A 127 5.57 -14.15 3.68
C SER A 127 5.09 -15.50 3.15
N ASN A 128 3.76 -15.71 3.17
CA ASN A 128 3.11 -16.95 2.78
C ASN A 128 1.61 -16.70 2.47
N ALA A 129 0.95 -17.68 1.85
CA ALA A 129 -0.47 -17.58 1.47
C ALA A 129 -1.43 -17.37 2.64
N SER A 130 -1.14 -17.96 3.81
CA SER A 130 -1.98 -17.80 5.00
C SER A 130 -1.95 -16.36 5.51
N ASP A 131 -0.76 -15.72 5.56
CA ASP A 131 -0.62 -14.32 6.00
C ASP A 131 -1.36 -13.36 5.06
N VAL A 132 -1.40 -13.64 3.76
CA VAL A 132 -2.13 -12.84 2.76
C VAL A 132 -3.63 -13.02 2.94
N VAL A 133 -4.12 -14.26 2.93
CA VAL A 133 -5.55 -14.55 3.07
C VAL A 133 -6.10 -14.04 4.41
N ASN A 134 -5.35 -14.26 5.50
CA ASN A 134 -5.78 -13.95 6.86
C ASN A 134 -5.32 -12.59 7.38
N PHE A 135 -4.83 -11.71 6.50
CA PHE A 135 -4.33 -10.39 6.90
C PHE A 135 -5.33 -9.65 7.83
N PRO A 136 -4.89 -9.20 9.01
CA PRO A 136 -5.79 -8.75 10.08
C PRO A 136 -6.45 -7.41 9.76
N LEU A 137 -7.71 -7.22 10.20
CA LEU A 137 -8.44 -5.97 10.01
C LEU A 137 -7.98 -4.84 10.94
N ASP A 138 -7.61 -5.14 12.18
CA ASP A 138 -7.41 -4.15 13.26
C ASP A 138 -5.93 -3.86 13.55
N THR A 139 -5.02 -4.61 12.93
CA THR A 139 -3.58 -4.30 12.90
C THR A 139 -3.00 -4.48 11.50
N PRO A 140 -3.50 -3.74 10.49
CA PRO A 140 -3.24 -4.05 9.09
C PRO A 140 -1.93 -3.43 8.60
N VAL A 141 -0.82 -3.85 9.19
CA VAL A 141 0.53 -3.42 8.83
C VAL A 141 1.43 -4.62 8.65
N SER A 142 2.45 -4.50 7.79
CA SER A 142 3.46 -5.55 7.57
C SER A 142 4.86 -4.97 7.42
N GLY A 143 5.86 -5.60 8.03
CA GLY A 143 7.24 -5.09 8.06
C GLY A 143 7.41 -3.76 8.81
N THR A 144 6.37 -3.35 9.57
CA THR A 144 6.31 -2.15 10.41
C THR A 144 5.32 -2.42 11.57
N THR A 145 5.03 -1.42 12.39
CA THR A 145 4.13 -1.52 13.54
C THR A 145 3.09 -0.39 13.52
N MET A 146 1.99 -0.57 14.24
CA MET A 146 0.91 0.43 14.29
C MET A 146 1.42 1.80 14.78
N ASP A 147 2.28 1.83 15.81
CA ASP A 147 2.88 3.07 16.32
C ASP A 147 3.81 3.79 15.32
N GLN A 148 4.33 3.06 14.33
CA GLN A 148 5.07 3.64 13.22
C GLN A 148 4.16 4.16 12.10
N ARG A 149 2.84 3.98 12.21
CA ARG A 149 1.83 4.39 11.23
C ARG A 149 0.72 5.21 11.91
N PRO A 150 1.02 6.44 12.36
CA PRO A 150 0.08 7.26 13.14
C PRO A 150 -1.25 7.52 12.43
N LEU A 151 -1.30 7.63 11.09
CA LEU A 151 -2.56 7.87 10.39
C LEU A 151 -3.56 6.76 10.66
N ILE A 152 -3.16 5.50 10.56
CA ILE A 152 -4.08 4.40 10.85
C ILE A 152 -4.25 4.19 12.36
N ALA A 153 -3.15 4.25 13.13
CA ALA A 153 -3.19 3.97 14.56
C ALA A 153 -4.07 4.95 15.34
N LYS A 154 -3.96 6.25 15.06
CA LYS A 154 -4.71 7.29 15.78
C LYS A 154 -6.18 7.29 15.40
N LEU A 155 -6.50 6.96 14.15
CA LEU A 155 -7.90 6.79 13.75
C LEU A 155 -8.52 5.54 14.41
N PHE A 156 -7.79 4.43 14.50
CA PHE A 156 -8.30 3.18 15.10
C PHE A 156 -8.36 3.20 16.63
N GLU A 157 -7.67 4.15 17.29
CA GLU A 157 -7.82 4.41 18.73
C GLU A 157 -9.22 4.96 19.10
N VAL A 158 -9.95 5.55 18.14
CA VAL A 158 -11.30 6.10 18.36
C VAL A 158 -12.36 5.04 18.02
N PRO A 159 -13.16 4.56 18.99
CA PRO A 159 -14.12 3.47 18.76
C PRO A 159 -15.10 3.72 17.60
N ASP A 160 -15.67 4.92 17.53
CA ASP A 160 -16.65 5.26 16.48
C ASP A 160 -16.03 5.24 15.07
N TYR A 161 -14.73 5.56 14.95
CA TYR A 161 -14.00 5.51 13.68
C TYR A 161 -13.66 4.07 13.30
N LEU A 162 -13.29 3.23 14.27
CA LEU A 162 -13.06 1.80 14.04
C LEU A 162 -14.35 1.10 13.58
N ASP A 163 -15.49 1.40 14.21
CA ASP A 163 -16.81 0.88 13.81
C ASP A 163 -17.19 1.34 12.39
N SER A 164 -16.88 2.60 12.04
CA SER A 164 -17.08 3.14 10.70
C SER A 164 -16.21 2.43 9.67
N TYR A 165 -14.93 2.18 9.99
CA TYR A 165 -14.03 1.38 9.16
C TYR A 165 -14.55 -0.04 8.94
N HIS A 166 -14.98 -0.76 9.99
CA HIS A 166 -15.58 -2.09 9.84
C HIS A 166 -16.84 -2.06 8.98
N THR A 167 -17.64 -1.01 9.08
CA THR A 167 -18.80 -0.79 8.21
C THR A 167 -18.36 -0.64 6.75
N TYR A 168 -17.30 0.11 6.47
CA TYR A 168 -16.76 0.24 5.11
C TYR A 168 -16.14 -1.06 4.59
N VAL A 169 -15.43 -1.82 5.42
CA VAL A 169 -14.94 -3.15 5.04
C VAL A 169 -16.10 -4.08 4.69
N ARG A 170 -17.19 -4.07 5.49
CA ARG A 170 -18.40 -4.84 5.18
C ARG A 170 -19.03 -4.42 3.85
N ASN A 171 -19.12 -3.12 3.56
CA ASN A 171 -19.64 -2.64 2.29
C ASN A 171 -18.80 -3.11 1.08
N VAL A 172 -17.47 -3.15 1.22
CA VAL A 172 -16.57 -3.71 0.19
C VAL A 172 -16.79 -5.21 0.04
N MET A 173 -16.97 -5.95 1.14
CA MET A 173 -17.26 -7.38 1.08
C MET A 173 -18.58 -7.66 0.41
N ASP A 174 -19.68 -7.13 0.94
CA ASP A 174 -21.03 -7.40 0.47
C ASP A 174 -21.17 -6.96 -0.99
N GLY A 175 -20.86 -5.70 -1.28
CA GLY A 175 -21.13 -5.11 -2.60
C GLY A 175 -20.12 -5.43 -3.69
N TYR A 176 -18.96 -6.04 -3.39
CA TYR A 176 -17.92 -6.30 -4.40
C TYR A 176 -17.47 -7.75 -4.45
N PHE A 177 -17.18 -8.37 -3.30
CA PHE A 177 -16.67 -9.74 -3.26
C PHE A 177 -17.80 -10.77 -3.18
N VAL A 178 -18.68 -10.66 -2.18
CA VAL A 178 -19.79 -11.59 -1.94
C VAL A 178 -20.83 -11.55 -3.06
N ASP A 179 -21.13 -10.36 -3.58
CA ASP A 179 -22.02 -10.17 -4.74
C ASP A 179 -21.39 -10.62 -6.09
N GLY A 180 -20.14 -11.11 -6.09
CA GLY A 180 -19.47 -11.66 -7.26
C GLY A 180 -18.95 -10.62 -8.27
N LEU A 181 -19.03 -9.32 -7.96
CA LEU A 181 -18.52 -8.26 -8.84
C LEU A 181 -17.00 -8.35 -9.04
N PHE A 182 -16.25 -8.81 -8.04
CA PHE A 182 -14.81 -9.02 -8.16
C PHE A 182 -14.47 -10.01 -9.26
N GLU A 183 -15.04 -11.22 -9.23
CA GLU A 183 -14.82 -12.24 -10.25
C GLU A 183 -15.27 -11.75 -11.63
N ALA A 184 -16.45 -11.12 -11.69
CA ALA A 184 -16.98 -10.56 -12.94
C ALA A 184 -16.08 -9.47 -13.52
N LYS A 185 -15.48 -8.63 -12.67
CA LYS A 185 -14.51 -7.60 -13.10
C LYS A 185 -13.23 -8.23 -13.62
N VAL A 186 -12.73 -9.28 -12.97
CA VAL A 186 -11.57 -10.04 -13.45
C VAL A 186 -11.86 -10.65 -14.83
N ASP A 187 -13.03 -11.26 -15.03
CA ASP A 187 -13.44 -11.81 -16.34
C ASP A 187 -13.61 -10.76 -17.43
N GLU A 188 -14.18 -9.60 -17.07
CA GLU A 188 -14.33 -8.47 -17.99
C GLU A 188 -12.97 -7.97 -18.47
N ILE A 189 -12.00 -7.82 -17.56
CA ILE A 189 -10.64 -7.40 -17.90
C ILE A 189 -9.96 -8.48 -18.74
N ASP A 190 -10.08 -9.76 -18.37
CA ASP A 190 -9.50 -10.86 -19.15
C ASP A 190 -10.05 -10.91 -20.58
N THR A 191 -11.36 -10.73 -20.74
CA THR A 191 -11.99 -10.63 -22.06
C THR A 191 -11.45 -9.47 -22.88
N LEU A 192 -11.13 -8.34 -22.23
CA LEU A 192 -10.63 -7.15 -22.90
C LEU A 192 -9.18 -7.27 -23.37
N ILE A 193 -8.31 -7.92 -22.57
CA ILE A 193 -6.85 -7.90 -22.80
C ILE A 193 -6.26 -9.26 -23.17
N GLY A 194 -6.93 -10.38 -22.91
CA GLY A 194 -6.34 -11.72 -22.98
C GLY A 194 -5.78 -12.08 -24.36
N ALA A 195 -6.45 -11.66 -25.44
CA ALA A 195 -5.94 -11.82 -26.80
C ALA A 195 -4.67 -10.98 -27.03
N SER A 196 -4.68 -9.72 -26.58
CA SER A 196 -3.53 -8.81 -26.69
C SER A 196 -2.32 -9.34 -25.90
N VAL A 197 -2.53 -9.90 -24.70
CA VAL A 197 -1.45 -10.53 -23.90
C VAL A 197 -0.82 -11.70 -24.66
N ALA A 198 -1.61 -12.52 -25.35
CA ALA A 198 -1.09 -13.67 -26.10
C ALA A 198 -0.29 -13.28 -27.36
N GLU A 199 -0.55 -12.08 -27.91
CA GLU A 199 0.08 -11.58 -29.12
C GLU A 199 1.23 -10.59 -28.85
N ASP A 200 1.40 -10.12 -27.62
CA ASP A 200 2.38 -9.12 -27.25
C ASP A 200 3.82 -9.71 -27.26
N PRO A 201 4.70 -9.27 -28.19
CA PRO A 201 6.08 -9.75 -28.28
C PRO A 201 6.98 -9.22 -27.14
N SER A 202 6.47 -8.30 -26.31
CA SER A 202 7.14 -7.71 -25.16
C SER A 202 6.53 -8.11 -23.82
N ALA A 203 5.60 -9.07 -23.80
CA ALA A 203 4.97 -9.54 -22.58
C ALA A 203 6.00 -10.04 -21.55
N PHE A 204 5.78 -9.67 -20.29
CA PHE A 204 6.62 -10.14 -19.18
C PHE A 204 6.41 -11.62 -18.83
N TYR A 205 5.27 -12.19 -19.25
CA TYR A 205 4.83 -13.54 -18.92
C TYR A 205 4.25 -14.24 -20.14
N ALA A 206 4.31 -15.57 -20.18
CA ALA A 206 3.64 -16.35 -21.21
C ALA A 206 2.11 -16.32 -21.05
N ALA A 207 1.39 -16.51 -22.16
CA ALA A 207 -0.08 -16.51 -22.16
C ALA A 207 -0.68 -17.54 -21.19
N GLU A 208 -0.04 -18.71 -21.03
CA GLU A 208 -0.46 -19.75 -20.10
C GLU A 208 -0.25 -19.35 -18.64
N GLU A 209 0.83 -18.62 -18.33
CA GLU A 209 1.10 -18.09 -16.99
C GLU A 209 0.06 -17.02 -16.62
N TYR A 210 -0.26 -16.13 -17.56
CA TYR A 210 -1.32 -15.14 -17.39
C TYR A 210 -2.70 -15.80 -17.11
N ARG A 211 -3.10 -16.81 -17.90
CA ARG A 211 -4.38 -17.52 -17.67
C ARG A 211 -4.41 -18.23 -16.31
N ALA A 212 -3.27 -18.79 -15.89
CA ALA A 212 -3.16 -19.37 -14.55
C ALA A 212 -3.30 -18.31 -13.45
N ALA A 213 -2.67 -17.14 -13.62
CA ALA A 213 -2.78 -16.01 -12.70
C ALA A 213 -4.20 -15.50 -12.56
N VAL A 214 -4.98 -15.42 -13.65
CA VAL A 214 -6.40 -15.04 -13.61
C VAL A 214 -7.21 -15.98 -12.71
N LEU A 215 -7.01 -17.29 -12.82
CA LEU A 215 -7.69 -18.28 -11.97
C LEU A 215 -7.23 -18.19 -10.52
N GLU A 216 -5.93 -18.04 -10.29
CA GLU A 216 -5.35 -17.96 -8.97
C GLU A 216 -5.78 -16.67 -8.23
N LEU A 217 -5.97 -15.57 -8.96
CA LEU A 217 -6.40 -14.28 -8.40
C LEU A 217 -7.84 -14.36 -7.88
N LYS A 218 -8.74 -14.98 -8.65
CA LYS A 218 -10.12 -15.22 -8.21
C LYS A 218 -10.15 -16.05 -6.92
N LYS A 219 -9.39 -17.15 -6.93
CA LYS A 219 -9.25 -18.02 -5.76
C LYS A 219 -8.72 -17.29 -4.52
N LEU A 220 -7.72 -16.41 -4.69
CA LEU A 220 -7.23 -15.56 -3.60
C LEU A 220 -8.35 -14.67 -3.08
N GLY A 221 -9.08 -14.00 -3.98
CA GLY A 221 -10.22 -13.15 -3.62
C GLY A 221 -11.28 -13.89 -2.81
N ASP A 222 -11.62 -15.12 -3.21
CA ASP A 222 -12.60 -15.96 -2.49
C ASP A 222 -12.16 -16.30 -1.07
N LEU A 223 -10.91 -16.74 -0.92
CA LEU A 223 -10.34 -17.09 0.39
C LEU A 223 -10.22 -15.84 1.27
N ARG A 224 -9.82 -14.70 0.68
CA ARG A 224 -9.73 -13.42 1.37
C ARG A 224 -11.11 -12.96 1.84
N ALA A 225 -12.13 -13.05 1.00
CA ALA A 225 -13.50 -12.70 1.36
C ALA A 225 -14.04 -13.54 2.52
N GLN A 226 -13.74 -14.85 2.55
CA GLN A 226 -14.07 -15.72 3.67
C GLN A 226 -13.39 -15.28 4.97
N SER A 227 -12.08 -14.96 4.91
CA SER A 227 -11.34 -14.50 6.08
C SER A 227 -11.86 -13.17 6.62
N VAL A 228 -12.05 -12.17 5.74
CA VAL A 228 -12.59 -10.86 6.14
C VAL A 228 -13.99 -10.99 6.73
N THR A 229 -14.85 -11.83 6.14
CA THR A 229 -16.21 -12.09 6.68
C THR A 229 -16.15 -12.71 8.07
N GLY A 230 -15.26 -13.68 8.28
CA GLY A 230 -15.03 -14.29 9.60
C GLY A 230 -14.47 -13.30 10.63
N GLN A 231 -13.63 -12.37 10.20
CA GLN A 231 -13.12 -11.30 11.07
C GLN A 231 -14.24 -10.32 11.47
N LEU A 232 -15.08 -9.90 10.51
CA LEU A 232 -16.19 -8.98 10.76
C LEU A 232 -17.30 -9.56 11.65
N ASN A 233 -17.48 -10.89 11.65
CA ASN A 233 -18.52 -11.56 12.46
C ASN A 233 -17.98 -12.14 13.78
N GLY A 234 -16.67 -12.02 14.02
CA GLY A 234 -16.00 -12.47 15.24
C GLY A 234 -15.63 -13.95 15.29
N SER A 235 -15.78 -14.71 14.19
CA SER A 235 -15.32 -16.10 14.12
C SER A 235 -13.81 -16.22 13.89
N ILE A 236 -13.17 -15.17 13.37
CA ILE A 236 -11.72 -15.10 13.14
C ILE A 236 -11.17 -13.88 13.91
N PRO A 237 -10.03 -14.00 14.61
CA PRO A 237 -9.44 -12.84 15.28
C PRO A 237 -9.01 -11.74 14.32
N THR A 238 -9.23 -10.47 14.70
CA THR A 238 -8.99 -9.29 13.84
C THR A 238 -7.60 -8.66 13.99
N THR A 239 -6.76 -9.15 14.90
CA THR A 239 -5.40 -8.61 15.14
C THR A 239 -4.34 -9.68 14.92
N THR A 240 -3.15 -9.27 14.46
CA THR A 240 -1.99 -10.16 14.28
C THR A 240 -1.70 -10.96 15.54
N LYS A 241 -1.70 -10.29 16.70
CA LYS A 241 -1.40 -10.92 17.99
C LYS A 241 -2.43 -11.99 18.35
N ALA A 242 -3.71 -11.75 18.10
CA ALA A 242 -4.76 -12.70 18.42
C ALA A 242 -4.75 -13.90 17.46
N GLN A 243 -4.51 -13.66 16.16
CA GLN A 243 -4.34 -14.74 15.18
C GLN A 243 -3.10 -15.61 15.47
N GLN A 244 -2.00 -15.02 15.96
CA GLN A 244 -0.82 -15.78 16.40
C GLN A 244 -1.06 -16.60 17.67
N ALA A 245 -1.99 -16.15 18.53
CA ALA A 245 -2.33 -16.87 19.76
C ALA A 245 -3.28 -18.04 19.49
N ASP A 246 -4.13 -17.94 18.47
CA ASP A 246 -5.04 -18.98 18.02
C ASP A 246 -5.23 -18.90 16.50
N ASP A 247 -4.57 -19.80 15.78
CA ASP A 247 -4.62 -19.91 14.32
C ASP A 247 -5.68 -20.92 13.84
N SER A 248 -6.37 -21.60 14.76
CA SER A 248 -7.27 -22.73 14.42
C SER A 248 -8.51 -22.30 13.64
N ALA A 249 -8.90 -21.03 13.75
CA ALA A 249 -10.02 -20.44 13.03
C ALA A 249 -9.62 -19.80 11.69
N LEU A 250 -8.32 -19.72 11.37
CA LEU A 250 -7.86 -19.09 10.12
C LEU A 250 -8.28 -19.90 8.90
N ILE A 251 -8.48 -19.21 7.78
CA ILE A 251 -8.78 -19.85 6.50
C ILE A 251 -7.55 -20.60 6.00
N ASP A 252 -7.72 -21.87 5.65
CA ASP A 252 -6.68 -22.70 5.03
C ASP A 252 -6.38 -22.20 3.61
N ALA A 253 -5.21 -21.59 3.45
CA ALA A 253 -4.71 -21.08 2.19
C ALA A 253 -3.71 -22.03 1.50
N SER A 254 -3.57 -23.28 1.96
CA SER A 254 -2.57 -24.25 1.43
C SER A 254 -2.71 -24.56 -0.06
N SER A 255 -3.91 -24.37 -0.60
CA SER A 255 -4.18 -24.59 -2.02
C SER A 255 -3.74 -23.41 -2.89
N LEU A 256 -3.49 -22.23 -2.32
CA LEU A 256 -3.13 -21.01 -3.05
C LEU A 256 -1.63 -20.96 -3.36
N ASN A 257 -1.27 -20.65 -4.61
CA ASN A 257 0.10 -20.48 -5.06
C ASN A 257 0.41 -19.02 -5.41
N LEU A 258 0.94 -18.27 -4.43
CA LEU A 258 1.30 -16.87 -4.63
C LEU A 258 2.33 -16.63 -5.75
N GLN A 259 3.16 -17.63 -6.09
CA GLN A 259 4.13 -17.47 -7.17
C GLN A 259 3.45 -17.30 -8.55
N THR A 260 2.25 -17.88 -8.71
CA THR A 260 1.46 -17.74 -9.94
C THR A 260 0.93 -16.32 -10.13
N LEU A 261 0.79 -15.52 -9.06
CA LEU A 261 0.32 -14.13 -9.13
C LEU A 261 1.43 -13.12 -9.43
N GLY A 262 2.69 -13.57 -9.46
CA GLY A 262 3.86 -12.70 -9.48
C GLY A 262 4.10 -12.10 -8.09
N SER A 263 5.30 -12.25 -7.56
CA SER A 263 5.69 -11.57 -6.31
C SER A 263 7.10 -11.01 -6.37
N SER A 264 7.29 -9.84 -5.76
CA SER A 264 8.63 -9.29 -5.54
C SER A 264 9.22 -9.93 -4.29
N ASN A 265 9.63 -11.19 -4.38
CA ASN A 265 10.27 -11.88 -3.27
C ASN A 265 11.73 -11.40 -3.11
N MET A 266 11.92 -10.19 -2.57
CA MET A 266 13.25 -9.62 -2.27
C MET A 266 13.94 -10.29 -1.06
N GLY A 267 13.37 -11.35 -0.47
CA GLY A 267 13.82 -11.91 0.81
C GLY A 267 14.24 -13.39 0.82
N SER A 268 14.08 -14.15 -0.26
CA SER A 268 14.51 -15.57 -0.30
C SER A 268 15.45 -15.81 -1.46
N GLY A 269 16.74 -15.90 -1.16
CA GLY A 269 17.73 -16.35 -2.12
C GLY A 269 17.35 -17.74 -2.64
N GLY A 270 17.07 -17.84 -3.94
CA GLY A 270 16.90 -19.12 -4.61
C GLY A 270 15.91 -19.12 -5.77
N GLY A 271 16.38 -18.68 -6.94
CA GLY A 271 16.04 -19.29 -8.23
C GLY A 271 14.69 -18.94 -8.85
N GLY A 272 14.72 -18.21 -9.97
CA GLY A 272 13.61 -18.25 -10.93
C GLY A 272 13.26 -16.97 -11.67
N MET A 273 14.05 -15.89 -11.61
CA MET A 273 13.90 -14.82 -12.61
C MET A 273 14.58 -15.27 -13.90
N GLY A 274 13.77 -15.66 -14.88
CA GLY A 274 14.18 -15.82 -16.26
C GLY A 274 14.99 -14.59 -16.67
N GLY A 275 16.25 -14.83 -17.06
CA GLY A 275 17.22 -13.79 -17.39
C GLY A 275 16.79 -12.99 -18.61
N GLY A 276 16.01 -11.94 -18.38
CA GLY A 276 15.98 -10.75 -19.21
C GLY A 276 17.05 -9.79 -18.67
N ASN A 277 18.08 -9.57 -19.46
CA ASN A 277 19.21 -8.69 -19.17
C ASN A 277 18.69 -7.27 -18.84
N ILE A 278 18.52 -6.95 -17.55
CA ILE A 278 18.30 -5.57 -17.10
C ILE A 278 19.65 -4.87 -17.24
N GLY A 279 19.87 -4.34 -18.44
CA GLY A 279 20.92 -3.39 -18.70
C GLY A 279 20.69 -2.17 -17.82
N ASP A 280 21.76 -1.83 -17.09
CA ASP A 280 21.98 -0.56 -16.41
C ASP A 280 21.34 0.61 -17.18
N GLY A 281 20.23 1.11 -16.65
CA GLY A 281 19.39 2.12 -17.27
C GLY A 281 18.64 2.86 -16.19
N GLY A 282 19.32 3.84 -15.58
CA GLY A 282 18.74 4.71 -14.57
C GLY A 282 17.39 5.28 -15.03
N PHE A 283 16.36 5.04 -14.22
CA PHE A 283 15.08 5.73 -14.34
C PHE A 283 15.26 7.19 -13.90
N ALA A 284 15.86 7.99 -14.77
CA ALA A 284 15.67 9.42 -14.78
C ALA A 284 14.28 9.68 -15.37
N GLY A 285 13.42 10.33 -14.59
CA GLY A 285 12.10 10.77 -15.02
C GLY A 285 12.18 11.48 -16.38
N ARG A 286 11.58 10.86 -17.40
CA ARG A 286 11.25 11.57 -18.63
C ARG A 286 9.90 12.22 -18.40
N GLY A 287 9.97 13.50 -18.03
CA GLY A 287 8.87 14.42 -18.13
C GLY A 287 8.22 14.30 -19.50
N GLY A 288 6.91 14.08 -19.49
CA GLY A 288 6.09 14.17 -20.69
C GLY A 288 6.34 15.52 -21.35
N GLN A 289 6.67 15.48 -22.65
CA GLN A 289 6.61 16.67 -23.48
C GLN A 289 5.19 17.22 -23.40
N ARG A 290 5.05 18.39 -22.79
CA ARG A 290 3.82 19.17 -22.80
C ARG A 290 3.48 19.52 -24.25
N PRO A 291 2.25 19.23 -24.74
CA PRO A 291 1.73 19.94 -25.88
C PRO A 291 1.57 21.40 -25.46
N GLU A 292 2.22 22.31 -26.18
CA GLU A 292 1.93 23.73 -26.08
C GLU A 292 0.44 23.96 -26.41
N SER A 293 -0.19 24.83 -25.63
CA SER A 293 -1.59 25.32 -25.73
C SER A 293 -2.68 24.48 -25.05
N ALA A 294 -2.87 24.71 -23.75
CA ALA A 294 -4.19 25.03 -23.21
C ALA A 294 -4.02 25.75 -21.86
N VAL A 295 -4.66 26.91 -21.75
CA VAL A 295 -4.78 27.71 -20.53
C VAL A 295 -5.93 27.13 -19.70
N GLN A 296 -5.62 26.60 -18.51
CA GLN A 296 -6.32 26.79 -17.23
C GLN A 296 -5.66 25.93 -16.15
#